data_AF-A0A2A2D2H5-F1
#
_entry.id   AF-A0A2A2D2H5-F1
#
_cell.length_a   1.000
_cell.length_b   1.000
_cell.length_c   1.000
_cell.angle_alpha   90.00
_cell.angle_beta   90.00
_cell.angle_gamma   90.00
#
_symmetry.space_group_name_H-M   'P 1'
#
loop_
_entity.id
_entity.type
_entity.pdbx_description
1 polymer ?
#
loop_
_entity_poly.entity_id
_entity_poly.type
_entity_poly.pdbx_seq_one_letter_code
_entity_poly.pdbx_strand_id
1 'polypeptide(L)' 'MVLDNPSDDECIVMPGGAGVVDNFTDTVATLYRDEACTIPQDTLPPNTGGAYGGATTVHSVFFG' A
#
# COMPACT_ATOMS: atom_id res chain seq x y z
N MET A 1 -9.43 23.25 -2.40
CA MET A 1 -8.66 22.32 -3.25
C MET A 1 -9.10 20.93 -2.83
N VAL A 2 -9.97 20.32 -3.64
CA VAL A 2 -10.40 18.94 -3.40
C VAL A 2 -9.24 18.09 -3.88
N LEU A 3 -8.63 17.29 -2.99
CA LEU A 3 -7.74 16.24 -3.45
C LEU A 3 -8.66 15.19 -4.07
N ASP A 4 -8.67 15.12 -5.40
CA ASP A 4 -9.19 13.97 -6.12
C ASP A 4 -8.54 12.71 -5.51
N ASN A 5 -9.35 11.68 -5.26
CA ASN A 5 -8.86 10.36 -4.88
C ASN A 5 -7.69 10.00 -5.81
N PRO A 6 -6.59 9.42 -5.30
CA PRO A 6 -5.52 8.94 -6.17
C PRO A 6 -6.15 8.05 -7.24
N SER A 7 -5.68 8.17 -8.48
CA SER A 7 -6.20 7.37 -9.59
C SER A 7 -6.16 5.90 -9.17
N ASP A 8 -7.32 5.24 -9.22
CA ASP A 8 -7.36 3.77 -9.18
C ASP A 8 -6.41 3.27 -10.29
N ASP A 9 -5.67 2.18 -10.02
CA ASP A 9 -4.64 1.59 -10.90
C ASP A 9 -3.19 2.14 -10.83
N GLU A 10 -2.81 2.92 -9.82
CA GLU A 10 -1.41 3.36 -9.63
C GLU A 10 -0.65 2.52 -8.58
N CYS A 11 0.56 2.06 -8.96
CA CYS A 11 1.51 1.46 -8.04
C CYS A 11 2.33 2.55 -7.34
N ILE A 12 2.08 2.77 -6.05
CA ILE A 12 2.80 3.75 -5.25
C ILE A 12 3.98 3.06 -4.57
N VAL A 13 5.19 3.47 -4.94
CA VAL A 13 6.44 2.95 -4.37
C VAL A 13 6.77 3.66 -3.06
N MET A 14 7.25 2.89 -2.08
CA MET A 14 7.74 3.36 -0.79
C MET A 14 9.26 3.09 -0.69
N PRO A 15 10.11 4.04 -1.12
CA PRO A 15 11.56 3.87 -1.12
C PRO A 15 12.10 3.59 0.28
N GLY A 16 12.83 2.49 0.44
CA GLY A 16 13.36 2.04 1.74
C GLY A 16 12.39 1.20 2.57
N GLY A 17 11.15 1.04 2.10
CA GLY A 17 10.14 0.17 2.67
C GLY A 17 9.43 0.74 3.91
N ALA A 18 8.18 0.34 4.10
CA ALA A 18 7.34 0.75 5.21
C ALA A 18 7.18 -0.38 6.23
N GLY A 19 7.49 -0.07 7.49
CA GLY A 19 7.28 -0.97 8.63
C GLY A 19 5.90 -0.84 9.27
N VAL A 20 5.16 0.21 8.95
CA VAL A 20 3.76 0.39 9.33
C VAL A 20 3.08 1.00 8.13
N VAL A 21 1.94 0.44 7.74
CA VAL A 21 1.14 0.94 6.63
C VAL A 21 -0.28 1.15 7.11
N ASP A 22 -0.79 2.37 6.93
CA ASP A 22 -2.15 2.75 7.27
C ASP A 22 -2.92 3.07 6.00
N ASN A 23 -4.02 2.36 5.75
CA ASN A 23 -4.96 2.63 4.68
C ASN A 23 -6.09 3.52 5.22
N PHE A 24 -5.90 4.84 5.18
CA PHE A 24 -6.95 5.83 5.54
C PHE A 24 -7.86 6.22 4.37
N THR A 25 -7.92 5.39 3.33
CA THR A 25 -8.81 5.58 2.18
C THR A 25 -10.11 4.81 2.35
N ASP A 26 -11.06 5.04 1.45
CA ASP A 26 -12.31 4.29 1.33
C ASP A 26 -12.20 3.06 0.41
N THR A 27 -11.02 2.79 -0.16
CA THR A 27 -10.74 1.66 -1.05
C THR A 27 -9.83 0.62 -0.41
N VAL A 28 -9.71 -0.57 -1.02
CA VAL A 28 -8.82 -1.63 -0.53
C VAL A 28 -7.41 -1.34 -1.03
N ALA A 29 -6.43 -1.45 -0.14
CA ALA A 29 -5.02 -1.30 -0.49
C ALA A 29 -4.36 -2.68 -0.59
N THR A 30 -3.81 -3.01 -1.75
CA THR A 30 -2.98 -4.23 -1.92
C THR A 30 -1.52 -3.86 -1.71
N LEU A 31 -0.86 -4.59 -0.81
CA LEU A 31 0.53 -4.36 -0.42
C LEU A 31 1.46 -5.34 -1.12
N TYR A 32 2.64 -4.87 -1.50
CA TYR A 32 3.63 -5.66 -2.24
C TYR A 32 5.01 -5.62 -1.60
N ARG A 33 5.75 -6.72 -1.78
CA ARG A 33 7.12 -6.87 -1.24
C ARG A 33 8.19 -6.23 -2.11
N ASP A 34 7.87 -5.96 -3.36
CA ASP A 34 8.76 -5.37 -4.34
C ASP A 34 8.28 -3.97 -4.70
N GLU A 35 9.15 -3.19 -5.36
CA GLU A 35 8.82 -1.83 -5.80
C GLU A 35 8.05 -1.81 -7.13
N ALA A 36 7.81 -2.97 -7.75
CA ALA A 36 7.14 -3.07 -9.04
C ALA A 36 5.69 -3.57 -8.95
N CYS A 37 5.12 -3.69 -7.74
CA CYS A 37 3.78 -4.24 -7.51
C CYS A 37 3.57 -5.63 -8.15
N THR A 38 4.57 -6.52 -8.08
CA THR A 38 4.50 -7.85 -8.73
C THR A 38 4.34 -9.00 -7.73
N ILE A 39 4.81 -8.83 -6.49
CA ILE A 39 4.79 -9.84 -5.43
C ILE A 39 3.78 -9.40 -4.36
N PRO A 40 2.50 -9.80 -4.48
CA PRO A 40 1.50 -9.44 -3.49
C PRO A 40 1.82 -10.06 -2.14
N GLN A 41 1.65 -9.27 -1.09
CA GLN A 41 1.89 -9.68 0.29
C GLN A 41 0.59 -9.82 1.08
N ASP A 42 -0.24 -8.78 1.06
CA ASP A 42 -1.41 -8.64 1.92
C ASP A 42 -2.38 -7.59 1.35
N THR A 43 -3.58 -7.54 1.89
CA THR A 43 -4.61 -6.55 1.55
C THR A 43 -5.12 -5.86 2.81
N LEU A 44 -5.07 -4.53 2.84
CA LEU A 44 -5.62 -3.70 3.91
C LEU A 44 -7.00 -3.18 3.52
N PRO A 45 -8.05 -3.56 4.27
CA PRO A 45 -9.37 -2.96 4.11
C PRO A 45 -9.37 -1.43 4.32
N PRO A 46 -10.41 -0.73 3.87
CA PRO A 46 -10.57 0.70 4.11
C PRO A 46 -10.50 1.05 5.60
N ASN A 47 -9.84 2.17 5.94
CA ASN A 47 -9.67 2.66 7.31
C ASN A 47 -9.00 1.66 8.27
N THR A 48 -8.10 0.81 7.76
CA THR A 48 -7.33 -0.15 8.58
C THR A 48 -5.84 0.07 8.43
N GLY A 49 -5.05 -0.51 9.34
CA GLY A 49 -3.59 -0.46 9.28
C GLY A 49 -2.96 -1.78 9.69
N GLY A 50 -1.70 -1.94 9.32
CA GLY A 50 -0.91 -3.15 9.55
C GLY A 50 0.55 -2.83 9.88
N ALA A 51 1.15 -3.66 10.73
CA ALA A 51 2.58 -3.59 11.03
C ALA A 51 3.33 -4.65 10.23
N TYR A 52 4.37 -4.20 9.54
CA TYR A 52 5.17 -4.97 8.59
C TYR A 52 6.65 -4.80 8.95
N GLY A 53 7.51 -5.79 8.68
CA GLY A 53 8.91 -5.61 9.07
C GLY A 53 9.81 -6.77 8.72
N GLY A 54 11.11 -6.46 8.58
CA GLY A 54 12.09 -7.44 8.14
C GLY A 54 11.71 -8.02 6.78
N ALA A 55 11.46 -9.32 6.73
CA ALA A 55 11.10 -10.04 5.51
C ALA A 55 9.69 -9.71 4.95
N THR A 56 8.86 -8.99 5.72
CA THR A 56 7.53 -8.54 5.28
C THR A 56 7.45 -7.03 5.08
N THR A 57 8.58 -6.32 5.05
CA THR A 57 8.59 -4.88 4.78
C THR A 57 7.88 -4.61 3.46
N VAL A 58 6.97 -3.64 3.45
CA VAL A 58 6.18 -3.29 2.26
C VAL A 58 6.96 -2.29 1.43
N HIS A 59 7.07 -2.53 0.12
CA HIS A 59 7.84 -1.69 -0.79
C HIS A 59 6.96 -0.95 -1.80
N SER A 60 5.75 -1.43 -2.05
CA SER A 60 4.75 -0.66 -2.80
C SER A 60 3.33 -1.02 -2.40
N VAL A 61 2.41 -0.14 -2.75
CA VAL A 61 0.98 -0.28 -2.50
C VAL A 61 0.20 0.07 -3.77
N PHE A 62 -0.90 -0.64 -3.98
CA PHE A 62 -1.84 -0.42 -5.08
C PHE A 62 -3.23 -0.22 -4.52
N PHE A 63 -3.93 0.82 -4.95
CA PHE A 63 -5.30 1.11 -4.55
C PHE A 63 -6.25 0.78 -5.71
N GLY A 64 -7.29 0.01 -5.43
CA GLY A 64 -8.32 -0.42 -6.40
C GLY A 64 -9.44 -1.25 -5.77
#